data_AF-A0AAJ4A9M1-F1
#
_entry.id   AF-A0AAJ4A9M1-F1
#
_cell.length_a   1.000
_cell.length_b   1.000
_cell.length_c   1.000
_cell.angle_alpha   90.00
_cell.angle_beta   90.00
_cell.angle_gamma   90.00
#
_symmetry.space_group_name_H-M   'P 1'
#
loop_
_entity.id
_entity.type
_entity.pdbx_description
1 polymer ?
#
loop_
_entity_poly.entity_id
_entity_poly.type
_entity_poly.pdbx_seq_one_letter_code
_entity_poly.pdbx_strand_id
1 'polypeptide(L)' 'MSDGQFTLEILLEELHIATAGELLNRVRSGKASASELNVARQMLKDNNIELRPNATSPLGKLADELPDAFDVDDQYPTH' A
#
# COMPACT_ATOMS: atom_id res chain seq x y z
N MET A 1 -39.70 -3.38 -13.87
CA MET A 1 -38.44 -3.56 -13.12
C MET A 1 -37.37 -3.61 -14.20
N SER A 2 -36.68 -2.50 -14.41
CA SER A 2 -35.69 -2.39 -15.49
C SER A 2 -34.53 -3.32 -15.17
N ASP A 3 -34.15 -4.15 -16.15
CA ASP A 3 -32.97 -5.02 -16.05
C ASP A 3 -31.77 -4.20 -15.57
N GLY A 4 -31.26 -4.55 -14.39
CA GLY A 4 -30.17 -3.86 -13.72
C GLY A 4 -28.88 -4.03 -14.51
N GLN A 5 -28.62 -3.12 -15.44
CA GLN A 5 -27.33 -3.01 -16.10
C GLN A 5 -26.31 -2.50 -15.10
N PHE A 6 -25.50 -3.42 -14.56
CA PHE A 6 -24.27 -3.07 -13.87
C PHE A 6 -23.30 -2.48 -14.90
N THR A 7 -22.78 -1.29 -14.63
CA THR A 7 -21.69 -0.74 -15.42
C THR A 7 -20.38 -1.42 -15.03
N LEU A 8 -19.37 -1.36 -15.89
CA LEU A 8 -18.06 -1.96 -15.60
C LEU A 8 -17.46 -1.35 -14.34
N GLU A 9 -17.66 -0.06 -14.13
CA GLU A 9 -17.19 0.67 -12.95
C GLU A 9 -17.74 0.08 -11.65
N ILE A 10 -19.06 -0.19 -11.61
CA ILE A 10 -19.72 -0.78 -10.43
C ILE A 10 -19.16 -2.18 -10.13
N LEU A 11 -18.98 -3.01 -11.18
CA LEU A 11 -18.44 -4.36 -11.01
C LEU A 11 -17.00 -4.36 -10.49
N LEU A 12 -16.18 -3.41 -10.97
CA LEU A 12 -14.80 -3.25 -10.52
C LEU A 12 -14.72 -2.76 -9.06
N GLU A 13 -15.62 -1.86 -8.66
CA GLU A 13 -15.73 -1.38 -7.28
C GLU A 13 -16.11 -2.52 -6.32
N GLU A 14 -17.15 -3.30 -6.66
CA GLU A 14 -17.56 -4.46 -5.86
C GLU A 14 -16.44 -5.49 -5.73
N LEU A 15 -15.74 -5.79 -6.83
CA LEU A 15 -14.60 -6.69 -6.83
C LEU A 15 -13.47 -6.16 -5.94
N HIS A 16 -13.20 -4.86 -5.99
CA HIS A 16 -12.17 -4.22 -5.16
C HIS A 16 -12.52 -4.34 -3.67
N ILE A 17 -13.76 -4.03 -3.29
CA ILE A 17 -14.25 -4.13 -1.90
C ILE A 17 -14.14 -5.56 -1.40
N ALA A 18 -14.61 -6.54 -2.17
CA ALA A 18 -14.57 -7.95 -1.79
C ALA A 18 -13.13 -8.45 -1.61
N THR A 19 -12.23 -8.08 -2.54
CA THR A 19 -10.82 -8.48 -2.49
C THR A 19 -10.12 -7.87 -1.28
N ALA A 20 -10.33 -6.57 -1.02
CA ALA A 20 -9.77 -5.89 0.15
C ALA A 20 -10.28 -6.49 1.47
N GLY A 21 -11.57 -6.84 1.54
CA GLY A 21 -12.19 -7.48 2.70
C GLY A 21 -11.59 -8.85 3.02
N GLU A 22 -11.43 -9.73 2.02
CA GLU A 22 -10.84 -11.05 2.21
C GLU A 22 -9.37 -10.95 2.65
N LEU A 23 -8.57 -10.10 1.97
CA LEU A 23 -7.19 -9.87 2.36
C LEU A 23 -7.08 -9.36 3.79
N LEU A 24 -7.92 -8.39 4.18
CA LEU A 24 -7.94 -7.88 5.56
C LEU A 24 -8.26 -8.98 6.59
N ASN A 25 -9.24 -9.84 6.30
CA ASN A 25 -9.59 -10.96 7.18
C ASN A 25 -8.42 -11.95 7.33
N ARG A 26 -7.73 -12.28 6.23
CA ARG A 26 -6.55 -13.17 6.23
C ARG A 26 -5.39 -12.57 7.01
N VAL A 27 -5.12 -11.27 6.82
CA VAL A 27 -4.08 -10.54 7.54
C VAL A 27 -4.37 -10.52 9.04
N ARG A 28 -5.60 -10.16 9.44
CA ARG A 28 -6.00 -10.09 10.85
C ARG A 28 -6.00 -11.46 11.54
N SER A 29 -6.34 -12.51 10.81
CA SER A 29 -6.32 -13.88 11.35
C SER A 29 -4.92 -14.49 11.47
N GLY A 30 -3.88 -13.82 10.94
CA GLY A 30 -2.50 -14.33 10.93
C GLY A 30 -2.29 -15.52 9.99
N LYS A 31 -3.24 -15.79 9.09
CA LYS A 31 -3.21 -16.93 8.15
C LYS A 31 -2.86 -16.51 6.72
N ALA A 32 -2.68 -15.22 6.47
CA ALA A 32 -2.24 -14.73 5.17
C ALA A 32 -0.86 -15.30 4.83
N SER A 33 -0.74 -15.87 3.63
CA SER A 33 0.52 -16.24 3.03
C SER A 33 1.37 -15.01 2.68
N ALA A 34 2.67 -15.22 2.45
CA ALA A 34 3.57 -14.16 1.99
C ALA A 34 3.08 -13.51 0.68
N SER A 35 2.48 -14.29 -0.22
CA SER A 35 1.91 -13.79 -1.47
C SER A 35 0.73 -12.86 -1.21
N GLU A 36 -0.19 -13.24 -0.34
CA GLU A 36 -1.37 -12.42 0.01
C GLU A 36 -0.97 -11.13 0.73
N LEU A 37 0.03 -11.20 1.62
CA LEU A 37 0.61 -10.01 2.26
C LEU A 37 1.25 -9.05 1.25
N ASN A 38 1.91 -9.60 0.24
CA ASN A 38 2.51 -8.82 -0.85
C ASN A 38 1.43 -8.11 -1.69
N VAL A 39 0.32 -8.80 -2.00
CA VAL A 39 -0.82 -8.22 -2.70
C VAL A 39 -1.49 -7.14 -1.87
N ALA A 40 -1.76 -7.38 -0.58
CA ALA A 40 -2.35 -6.40 0.31
C ALA A 40 -1.49 -5.13 0.40
N ARG A 41 -0.16 -5.28 0.53
CA ARG A 41 0.77 -4.15 0.51
C ARG A 41 0.74 -3.39 -0.82
N GLN A 42 0.65 -4.08 -1.96
CA GLN A 42 0.59 -3.43 -3.27
C GLN A 42 -0.73 -2.67 -3.44
N MET A 43 -1.86 -3.26 -3.06
CA MET A 43 -3.17 -2.59 -3.09
C MET A 43 -3.16 -1.29 -2.28
N LEU A 44 -2.51 -1.27 -1.12
CA LEU A 44 -2.36 -0.05 -0.32
C LEU A 44 -1.55 1.02 -1.09
N LYS A 45 -0.42 0.65 -1.71
CA LYS A 45 0.39 1.56 -2.52
C LYS A 45 -0.38 2.12 -3.73
N ASP A 46 -1.08 1.26 -4.45
CA ASP A 46 -1.87 1.63 -5.63
C ASP A 46 -3.00 2.61 -5.29
N ASN A 47 -3.43 2.63 -4.02
CA ASN A 47 -4.42 3.57 -3.48
C ASN A 47 -3.79 4.70 -2.64
N ASN A 48 -2.49 4.94 -2.77
CA ASN A 48 -1.73 5.98 -2.06
C ASN A 48 -1.78 5.87 -0.51
N ILE A 49 -2.12 4.70 0.03
CA ILE A 49 -2.06 4.39 1.45
C ILE A 49 -0.66 3.85 1.74
N GLU A 50 0.32 4.75 1.77
CA GLU A 50 1.69 4.40 2.09
C GLU A 50 2.02 4.70 3.55
N LEU A 51 2.86 3.86 4.14
CA LEU A 51 3.56 4.18 5.38
C LEU A 51 4.57 5.28 5.09
N ARG A 52 4.10 6.52 4.95
CA ARG A 52 4.99 7.67 5.01
C ARG A 52 5.56 7.71 6.43
N PRO A 53 6.88 7.89 6.59
CA PRO A 53 7.43 8.32 7.87
C PRO A 53 6.66 9.60 8.23
N ASN A 54 5.72 9.51 9.17
CA ASN A 54 5.02 10.71 9.61
C ASN A 54 6.06 11.60 10.30
N ALA A 55 6.00 12.91 10.11
CA ALA A 55 6.88 13.88 10.76
C ALA A 55 6.84 13.80 12.31
N THR A 56 5.87 13.06 12.86
CA THR A 56 5.72 12.74 14.28
C THR A 56 6.43 11.47 14.74
N SER A 57 6.96 10.65 13.83
CA SER A 57 7.76 9.46 14.16
C SER A 57 9.18 9.89 14.54
N PRO A 58 9.84 9.19 15.50
CA PRO A 58 11.26 9.40 15.77
C PRO A 58 12.14 9.35 14.51
N LEU A 59 11.74 8.56 13.50
CA LEU A 59 12.41 8.49 12.19
C LEU A 59 12.21 9.75 11.34
N GLY A 60 11.04 10.40 11.41
CA GLY A 60 10.78 11.65 10.69
C GLY A 60 11.65 12.80 11.23
N LYS A 61 11.80 12.89 12.55
CA LYS A 61 12.70 13.85 13.19
C LYS A 61 14.17 13.62 12.82
N LEU A 62 14.59 12.36 12.75
CA LEU A 62 15.95 12.01 12.38
C LEU A 62 16.25 12.34 10.90
N ALA A 63 15.25 12.19 10.02
CA ALA A 63 15.35 12.58 8.62
C ALA A 63 15.44 14.11 8.44
N ASP A 64 14.68 14.88 9.23
CA ASP A 64 14.78 16.35 9.25
C ASP A 64 16.12 16.84 9.82
N GLU A 65 16.70 16.12 10.79
CA GLU A 65 17.99 16.47 11.41
C GLU A 65 19.21 16.06 10.57
N LEU A 66 19.05 15.14 9.61
CA LEU A 66 20.14 14.61 8.78
C LEU A 66 19.72 14.52 7.29
N PRO A 67 19.52 15.66 6.60
CA PRO A 67 19.16 15.67 5.18
C PRO A 67 20.22 14.95 4.32
N ASP A 68 21.51 15.13 4.64
CA ASP A 68 22.63 14.56 3.89
C ASP A 68 22.78 13.03 4.04
N ALA A 69 22.11 12.39 5.01
CA ALA A 69 22.19 10.95 5.22
C ALA A 69 21.23 10.16 4.31
N PHE A 70 20.22 10.83 3.76
CA PHE A 70 19.18 10.23 2.94
C PHE A 70 19.16 10.76 1.50
N ASP A 71 19.92 11.82 1.20
CA ASP A 71 20.32 12.17 -0.17
C ASP A 71 21.36 11.16 -0.69
N VAL A 72 20.90 9.95 -1.02
CA VAL A 72 21.64 8.97 -1.81
C VAL A 72 21.15 8.97 -3.25
N ASP A 73 21.02 10.15 -3.85
CA ASP A 73 21.11 10.31 -5.30
C ASP A 73 22.58 10.64 -5.64
N ASP A 74 23.22 9.76 -6.41
CA ASP A 74 24.52 9.93 -7.08
C ASP A 74 25.85 9.69 -6.31
N GLN A 75 26.04 8.50 -5.72
CA GLN A 75 27.42 7.98 -5.53
C GLN A 75 27.52 6.44 -5.40
N TYR A 76 27.13 5.70 -6.44
CA TYR A 76 27.77 4.40 -6.69
C TYR A 76 28.87 4.59 -7.73
N PRO A 77 30.17 4.46 -7.38
CA PRO A 77 31.21 4.37 -8.39
C PRO A 77 30.94 3.12 -9.24
N THR A 78 30.70 3.32 -10.53
CA THR A 78 30.78 2.24 -11.51
C THR A 78 32.26 1.82 -11.60
N HIS A 79 32.59 0.75 -10.89
CA HIS A 79 33.82 0.00 -11.14
C HIS A 79 33.49 -1.35 -11.76
#